data_AF-A0A7I7XJ37-F1
#
_entry.id   AF-A0A7I7XJ37-F1
#
_cell.length_a   1.000
_cell.length_b   1.000
_cell.length_c   1.000
_cell.angle_alpha   90.00
_cell.angle_beta   90.00
_cell.angle_gamma   90.00
#
_symmetry.space_group_name_H-M   'P 1'
#
loop_
_entity.id
_entity.type
_entity.pdbx_description
1 polymer ?
#
loop_
_entity_poly.entity_id
_entity_poly.type
_entity_poly.pdbx_seq_one_letter_code
_entity_poly.pdbx_strand_id
1 'polypeptide(L)'
;MGLSQSAAATVAGVSHQTGSKWAAEAGVAADTRHRGIRYPAAVREVFWAAMRGGADVTQAAVAAGVSEIAGAAWVKQAGYVPRTAAPARALGAVDRSPRQRAPLSFLERCRLEDLLETGCTAVRAAELLARHHSTVRREIAKGLTSSGYRARVGQDVAEVNRRRPKVRKLEGDPVVLAEVLKGLRSRHSPEQIAGRLRVDFPEDPEMWVSHETIYQALYVQPRGELARLVRTRCEPGALAERRRAATPPV
;
A
#
# COMPACT_ATOMS: atom_id res chain seq x y z
N MET A 1 -20.28 -10.58 -41.12
CA MET A 1 -19.72 -9.73 -40.04
C MET A 1 -19.18 -8.47 -40.71
N GLY A 2 -19.90 -7.35 -40.65
CA GLY A 2 -19.47 -6.10 -41.27
C GLY A 2 -18.43 -5.36 -40.42
N LEU A 3 -17.56 -4.57 -41.07
CA LEU A 3 -16.66 -3.63 -40.39
C LEU A 3 -17.49 -2.61 -39.59
N SER A 4 -17.00 -2.16 -38.43
CA SER A 4 -17.63 -1.06 -37.69
C SER A 4 -17.59 0.23 -38.52
N GLN A 5 -18.55 1.13 -38.33
CA GLN A 5 -18.57 2.44 -39.03
C GLN A 5 -17.24 3.21 -38.87
N SER A 6 -16.62 3.07 -37.69
CA SER A 6 -15.29 3.58 -37.40
C SER A 6 -14.19 2.99 -38.28
N ALA A 7 -14.19 1.66 -38.45
CA ALA A 7 -13.22 0.96 -39.29
C ALA A 7 -13.46 1.22 -40.78
N ALA A 8 -14.72 1.32 -41.20
CA ALA A 8 -15.08 1.68 -42.58
C ALA A 8 -14.65 3.12 -42.93
N ALA A 9 -14.77 4.06 -42.00
CA ALA A 9 -14.29 5.44 -42.16
C ALA A 9 -12.77 5.49 -42.36
N THR A 10 -12.02 4.73 -41.55
CA THR A 10 -10.56 4.62 -41.68
C THR A 10 -10.14 4.00 -43.02
N VAL A 11 -10.84 2.96 -43.49
CA VAL A 11 -10.57 2.35 -44.82
C VAL A 11 -10.91 3.33 -45.96
N ALA A 12 -11.94 4.16 -45.79
CA ALA A 12 -12.31 5.20 -46.75
C ALA A 12 -11.44 6.48 -46.64
N GLY A 13 -10.44 6.52 -45.75
CA GLY A 13 -9.53 7.64 -45.60
C GLY A 13 -10.16 8.90 -44.98
N VAL A 14 -11.28 8.76 -44.28
CA VAL A 14 -11.99 9.88 -43.65
C VAL A 14 -11.99 9.78 -42.12
N SER A 15 -12.14 10.93 -41.45
CA SER A 15 -12.25 10.93 -40.00
C SER A 15 -13.49 10.14 -39.54
N HIS A 16 -13.43 9.53 -38.35
CA HIS A 16 -14.55 8.80 -37.76
C HIS A 16 -15.84 9.65 -37.73
N GLN A 17 -15.74 10.94 -37.39
CA GLN A 17 -16.89 11.84 -37.33
C GLN A 17 -17.51 12.06 -38.72
N THR A 18 -16.67 12.25 -39.74
CA THR A 18 -17.11 12.38 -41.14
C THR A 18 -17.77 11.09 -41.64
N GLY A 19 -17.17 9.93 -41.34
CA GLY A 19 -17.75 8.63 -41.69
C GLY A 19 -19.07 8.34 -40.98
N SER A 20 -19.20 8.70 -39.70
CA SER A 20 -20.48 8.62 -38.98
C SER A 20 -21.55 9.51 -39.58
N LYS A 21 -21.19 10.71 -40.05
CA LYS A 21 -22.13 11.64 -40.69
C LYS A 21 -22.64 11.09 -42.02
N TRP A 22 -21.75 10.57 -42.86
CA TRP A 22 -22.13 9.92 -44.12
C TRP A 22 -22.99 8.68 -43.90
N ALA A 23 -22.67 7.86 -42.89
CA ALA A 23 -23.48 6.70 -42.52
C ALA A 23 -24.89 7.11 -42.06
N ALA A 24 -25.02 8.20 -41.30
CA ALA A 24 -26.30 8.75 -40.87
C ALA A 24 -27.12 9.33 -42.05
N GLU A 25 -26.47 10.07 -42.97
CA GLU A 25 -27.09 10.60 -44.19
C GLU A 25 -27.57 9.48 -45.13
N ALA A 26 -26.86 8.34 -45.16
CA ALA A 26 -27.25 7.14 -45.91
C ALA A 26 -28.32 6.27 -45.22
N GLY A 27 -28.86 6.70 -44.08
CA GLY A 27 -29.88 5.95 -43.33
C GLY A 27 -29.36 4.69 -42.63
N VAL A 28 -28.04 4.51 -42.54
CA VAL A 28 -27.43 3.39 -41.81
C VAL A 28 -27.44 3.71 -40.33
N ALA A 29 -28.42 3.15 -39.61
CA ALA A 29 -28.52 3.31 -38.16
C ALA A 29 -27.22 2.88 -37.48
N ALA A 30 -26.60 3.79 -36.72
CA ALA A 30 -25.47 3.46 -35.88
C ALA A 30 -25.94 2.48 -34.79
N ASP A 31 -25.37 1.27 -34.78
CA ASP A 31 -25.55 0.36 -33.66
C ASP A 31 -24.86 0.96 -32.43
N THR A 32 -25.61 1.73 -31.65
CA THR A 32 -25.17 2.35 -30.40
C THR A 32 -24.93 1.33 -29.31
N ARG A 33 -25.33 0.06 -29.51
CA ARG A 33 -25.03 -1.04 -28.61
C ARG A 33 -23.69 -1.66 -29.00
N HIS A 34 -22.63 -0.86 -28.94
CA HIS A 34 -21.29 -1.43 -28.91
C HIS A 34 -21.13 -2.24 -27.62
N ARG A 35 -21.45 -3.52 -27.66
CA ARG A 35 -21.00 -4.47 -26.66
C ARG A 35 -19.50 -4.56 -26.87
N GLY A 36 -18.74 -3.94 -25.96
CA GLY A 36 -17.28 -3.80 -26.05
C GLY A 36 -16.60 -5.05 -26.62
N ILE A 37 -15.53 -4.84 -27.39
CA ILE A 37 -14.76 -5.89 -28.07
C ILE A 37 -14.65 -7.14 -27.18
N ARG A 38 -15.38 -8.20 -27.54
CA ARG A 38 -15.30 -9.49 -26.85
C ARG A 38 -14.16 -10.27 -27.47
N TYR A 39 -13.07 -10.38 -26.73
CA TYR A 39 -11.93 -11.17 -27.15
C TYR A 39 -12.24 -12.67 -27.02
N PRO A 40 -11.93 -13.49 -28.04
CA PRO A 40 -12.04 -14.94 -27.96
C PRO A 40 -11.23 -15.54 -26.82
N ALA A 41 -11.63 -16.72 -26.33
CA ALA A 41 -10.91 -17.41 -25.26
C ALA A 41 -9.44 -17.68 -25.62
N ALA A 42 -9.15 -18.05 -26.88
CA ALA A 42 -7.78 -18.26 -27.37
C ALA A 42 -6.90 -17.02 -27.21
N VAL A 43 -7.42 -15.83 -27.47
CA VAL A 43 -6.69 -14.56 -27.31
C VAL A 43 -6.36 -14.30 -25.84
N ARG A 44 -7.32 -14.58 -24.95
CA ARG A 44 -7.09 -14.48 -23.50
C ARG A 44 -6.05 -15.49 -23.03
N GLU A 45 -6.06 -16.72 -23.55
CA GLU A 45 -5.06 -17.73 -23.21
C GLU A 45 -3.65 -17.33 -23.64
N VAL A 46 -3.47 -16.77 -24.84
CA VAL A 46 -2.17 -16.25 -25.29
C VAL A 46 -1.67 -15.16 -24.34
N PHE A 47 -2.54 -14.21 -23.98
CA PHE A 47 -2.22 -13.14 -23.03
C PHE A 47 -1.77 -13.72 -21.68
N TRP A 48 -2.55 -14.64 -21.11
CA TRP A 48 -2.24 -15.22 -19.80
C TRP A 48 -1.03 -16.15 -19.82
N ALA A 49 -0.77 -16.84 -20.92
CA ALA A 49 0.44 -17.62 -21.10
C ALA A 49 1.69 -16.71 -21.09
N ALA A 50 1.64 -15.57 -21.79
CA ALA A 50 2.73 -14.59 -21.76
C ALA A 50 2.94 -14.00 -20.36
N MET A 51 1.88 -13.59 -19.67
CA MET A 51 1.94 -13.08 -18.29
C MET A 51 2.53 -14.13 -17.33
N ARG A 52 2.09 -15.39 -17.42
CA ARG A 52 2.66 -16.50 -16.64
C ARG A 52 4.11 -16.79 -17.03
N GLY A 53 4.53 -16.48 -18.24
CA GLY A 53 5.93 -16.52 -18.67
C GLY A 53 6.81 -15.43 -18.06
N GLY A 54 6.22 -14.44 -17.38
CA GLY A 54 6.92 -13.28 -16.83
C GLY A 54 6.97 -12.07 -17.75
N ALA A 55 6.22 -12.08 -18.87
CA ALA A 55 6.04 -10.89 -19.68
C ALA A 55 5.30 -9.81 -18.89
N ASP A 56 5.63 -8.54 -19.16
CA ASP A 56 4.82 -7.43 -18.66
C ASP A 56 3.50 -7.32 -19.43
N VAL A 57 2.60 -6.46 -18.94
CA VAL A 57 1.24 -6.31 -19.50
C VAL A 57 1.30 -5.86 -20.97
N THR A 58 2.23 -4.99 -21.31
CA THR A 58 2.40 -4.46 -22.67
C THR A 58 2.86 -5.58 -23.61
N GLN A 59 3.90 -6.33 -23.23
CA GLN A 59 4.41 -7.46 -23.99
C GLN A 59 3.36 -8.56 -24.17
N ALA A 60 2.60 -8.88 -23.11
CA ALA A 60 1.52 -9.85 -23.19
C ALA A 60 0.36 -9.38 -24.08
N ALA A 61 0.04 -8.08 -24.04
CA ALA A 61 -0.98 -7.49 -24.90
C ALA A 61 -0.57 -7.55 -26.38
N VAL A 62 0.68 -7.22 -26.69
CA VAL A 62 1.25 -7.35 -28.03
C VAL A 62 1.21 -8.80 -28.50
N ALA A 63 1.63 -9.76 -27.68
CA ALA A 63 1.62 -11.19 -28.03
C ALA A 63 0.20 -11.70 -28.32
N ALA A 64 -0.81 -11.20 -27.61
CA ALA A 64 -2.20 -11.58 -27.80
C ALA A 64 -2.92 -10.76 -28.90
N GLY A 65 -2.30 -9.73 -29.46
CA GLY A 65 -2.92 -8.82 -30.43
C GLY A 65 -4.06 -7.98 -29.83
N VAL A 66 -3.93 -7.57 -28.56
CA VAL A 66 -4.93 -6.73 -27.86
C VAL A 66 -4.32 -5.40 -27.42
N SER A 67 -5.16 -4.43 -27.07
CA SER A 67 -4.66 -3.17 -26.52
C SER A 67 -4.12 -3.36 -25.09
N GLU A 68 -3.07 -2.59 -24.73
CA GLU A 68 -2.51 -2.60 -23.37
C GLU A 68 -3.58 -2.29 -22.31
N ILE A 69 -4.50 -1.36 -22.60
CA ILE A 69 -5.61 -1.02 -21.71
C ILE A 69 -6.51 -2.23 -21.45
N ALA A 70 -6.82 -3.03 -22.48
CA ALA A 70 -7.60 -4.26 -22.31
C ALA A 70 -6.84 -5.29 -21.47
N GLY A 71 -5.54 -5.47 -21.73
CA GLY A 71 -4.67 -6.34 -20.92
C GLY A 71 -4.60 -5.90 -19.45
N ALA A 72 -4.40 -4.61 -19.19
CA ALA A 72 -4.37 -4.05 -17.85
C ALA A 72 -5.70 -4.25 -17.10
N ALA A 73 -6.83 -4.08 -17.81
CA ALA A 73 -8.15 -4.36 -17.25
C ALA A 73 -8.32 -5.83 -16.86
N TRP A 74 -7.81 -6.77 -17.68
CA TRP A 74 -7.85 -8.21 -17.37
C TRP A 74 -7.01 -8.57 -16.15
N VAL A 75 -5.79 -8.02 -16.06
CA VAL A 75 -4.91 -8.21 -14.88
C VAL A 75 -5.60 -7.72 -13.62
N LYS A 76 -6.19 -6.52 -13.66
CA LYS A 76 -6.93 -5.95 -12.53
C LYS A 76 -8.15 -6.79 -12.16
N GLN A 77 -8.95 -7.22 -13.14
CA GLN A 77 -10.15 -8.04 -12.90
C GLN A 77 -9.82 -9.42 -12.32
N ALA A 78 -8.72 -10.04 -12.76
CA ALA A 78 -8.25 -11.31 -12.23
C ALA A 78 -7.55 -11.15 -10.87
N GLY A 79 -7.27 -9.92 -10.43
CA GLY A 79 -6.41 -9.66 -9.28
C GLY A 79 -5.02 -10.28 -9.46
N TYR A 80 -4.52 -10.38 -10.70
CA TYR A 80 -3.25 -11.05 -11.00
C TYR A 80 -2.07 -10.17 -10.58
N VAL A 81 -1.12 -10.76 -9.86
CA VAL A 81 0.11 -10.08 -9.46
C VAL A 81 1.25 -10.64 -10.32
N PRO A 82 1.90 -9.81 -11.16
CA PRO A 82 3.00 -10.24 -12.01
C PRO A 82 4.17 -10.79 -11.20
N ARG A 83 4.94 -11.67 -11.84
CA ARG A 83 6.17 -12.22 -11.26
C ARG A 83 7.16 -11.10 -10.97
N THR A 84 7.92 -11.23 -9.87
CA THR A 84 9.00 -10.29 -9.58
C THR A 84 10.13 -10.53 -10.57
N ALA A 85 10.43 -9.55 -11.43
CA ALA A 85 11.59 -9.60 -12.31
C ALA A 85 12.88 -9.61 -11.45
N ALA A 86 13.43 -10.80 -11.21
CA ALA A 86 14.69 -10.96 -10.52
C ALA A 86 15.85 -10.68 -11.49
N PRO A 87 16.89 -9.93 -11.11
CA PRO A 87 18.09 -9.84 -11.93
C PRO A 87 18.72 -11.23 -12.06
N ALA A 88 18.70 -11.81 -13.26
CA ALA A 88 19.17 -13.17 -13.55
C ALA A 88 20.59 -13.45 -13.03
N ARG A 89 21.45 -12.42 -12.97
CA ARG A 89 22.83 -12.51 -12.47
C ARG A 89 22.97 -12.68 -10.95
N ALA A 90 21.94 -12.38 -10.15
CA ALA A 90 22.03 -12.35 -8.70
C ALA A 90 21.57 -13.65 -8.02
N LEU A 91 20.90 -14.55 -8.76
CA LEU A 91 20.39 -15.83 -8.23
C LEU A 91 21.49 -16.88 -8.05
N GLY A 92 22.72 -16.63 -8.52
CA GLY A 92 23.84 -17.57 -8.42
C GLY A 92 24.61 -17.53 -7.08
N ALA A 93 24.65 -16.38 -6.42
CA ALA A 93 25.42 -16.19 -5.19
C ALA A 93 24.58 -16.56 -3.95
N VAL A 94 24.48 -17.85 -3.62
CA VAL A 94 24.01 -18.25 -2.28
C VAL A 94 25.14 -17.92 -1.32
N ASP A 95 24.96 -16.94 -0.44
CA ASP A 95 25.79 -16.85 0.74
C ASP A 95 25.45 -18.05 1.65
N ARG A 96 26.32 -19.07 1.65
CA ARG A 96 26.14 -20.30 2.45
C ARG A 96 26.64 -20.14 3.89
N SER A 97 26.86 -18.91 4.35
CA SER A 97 27.21 -18.64 5.74
C SER A 97 26.18 -19.24 6.70
N PRO A 98 26.61 -19.75 7.87
CA PRO A 98 25.76 -20.52 8.76
C PRO A 98 24.50 -19.75 9.16
N ARG A 99 23.36 -20.45 9.14
CA ARG A 99 22.00 -20.02 9.52
C ARG A 99 21.91 -18.57 10.00
N GLN A 100 21.82 -17.65 9.05
CA GLN A 100 21.68 -16.24 9.35
C GLN A 100 20.35 -16.00 10.10
N ARG A 101 20.43 -15.38 11.28
CA ARG A 101 19.25 -14.89 12.03
C ARG A 101 18.64 -13.62 11.39
N ALA A 102 19.33 -13.05 10.41
CA ALA A 102 18.87 -11.88 9.66
C ALA A 102 17.60 -12.19 8.86
N PRO A 103 16.69 -11.21 8.67
CA PRO A 103 15.58 -11.33 7.75
C PRO A 103 16.05 -11.73 6.35
N LEU A 104 15.21 -12.43 5.58
CA LEU A 104 15.52 -12.71 4.17
C LEU A 104 15.79 -11.41 3.43
N SER A 105 16.84 -11.41 2.62
CA SER A 105 17.16 -10.37 1.66
C SER A 105 16.15 -10.39 0.50
N PHE A 106 16.10 -9.30 -0.26
CA PHE A 106 15.25 -9.24 -1.46
C PHE A 106 15.65 -10.30 -2.50
N LEU A 107 16.95 -10.58 -2.66
CA LEU A 107 17.44 -11.61 -3.58
C LEU A 107 17.00 -13.03 -3.15
N GLU A 108 17.06 -13.33 -1.85
CA GLU A 108 16.54 -14.61 -1.34
C GLU A 108 15.03 -14.73 -1.52
N ARG A 109 14.28 -13.62 -1.40
CA ARG A 109 12.84 -13.60 -1.71
C ARG A 109 12.58 -13.90 -3.19
N CYS A 110 13.32 -13.26 -4.10
CA CYS A 110 13.21 -13.53 -5.54
C CYS A 110 13.53 -14.99 -5.86
N ARG A 111 14.61 -15.53 -5.29
CA ARG A 111 14.97 -16.94 -5.45
C ARG A 111 13.92 -17.88 -4.89
N LEU A 112 13.28 -17.54 -3.77
CA LEU A 112 12.16 -18.30 -3.24
C LEU A 112 10.97 -18.32 -4.21
N GLU A 113 10.67 -17.19 -4.85
CA GLU A 113 9.63 -17.11 -5.89
C GLU A 113 9.94 -18.05 -7.07
N ASP A 114 11.16 -18.00 -7.61
CA ASP A 114 11.57 -18.89 -8.71
C ASP A 114 11.48 -20.37 -8.32
N LEU A 115 11.96 -20.73 -7.11
CA LEU A 115 11.89 -22.11 -6.63
C LEU A 115 10.44 -22.60 -6.53
N LEU A 116 9.54 -21.79 -5.99
CA LEU A 116 8.13 -22.19 -5.86
C LEU A 116 7.45 -22.30 -7.23
N GLU A 117 7.78 -21.43 -8.19
CA GLU A 117 7.25 -21.50 -9.56
C GLU A 117 7.74 -22.73 -10.33
N THR A 118 8.96 -23.19 -10.06
CA THR A 118 9.47 -24.47 -10.61
C THR A 118 8.89 -25.72 -9.92
N GLY A 119 7.95 -25.53 -8.98
CA GLY A 119 7.32 -26.64 -8.25
C GLY A 119 8.13 -27.17 -7.06
N CYS A 120 9.20 -26.47 -6.63
CA CYS A 120 9.91 -26.88 -5.42
C CYS A 120 9.00 -26.74 -4.20
N THR A 121 9.04 -27.73 -3.31
CA THR A 121 8.32 -27.65 -2.03
C THR A 121 8.95 -26.60 -1.12
N ALA A 122 8.17 -26.05 -0.19
CA ALA A 122 8.68 -25.05 0.76
C ALA A 122 9.85 -25.57 1.63
N VAL A 123 9.85 -26.87 1.95
CA VAL A 123 10.95 -27.52 2.68
C VAL A 123 12.22 -27.55 1.83
N ARG A 124 12.11 -28.01 0.57
CA ARG A 124 13.25 -28.06 -0.34
C ARG A 124 13.79 -26.66 -0.67
N ALA A 125 12.90 -25.69 -0.83
CA ALA A 125 13.29 -24.30 -1.03
C ALA A 125 14.07 -23.74 0.17
N ALA A 126 13.67 -24.09 1.41
CA ALA A 126 14.39 -23.69 2.61
C ALA A 126 15.81 -24.28 2.67
N GLU A 127 15.99 -25.54 2.30
CA GLU A 127 17.30 -26.19 2.19
C GLU A 127 18.19 -25.47 1.15
N LEU A 128 17.65 -25.21 -0.05
CA LEU A 128 18.37 -24.56 -1.15
C LEU A 128 18.76 -23.10 -0.83
N LEU A 129 17.97 -22.42 0.00
CA LEU A 129 18.28 -21.08 0.52
C LEU A 129 19.17 -21.11 1.77
N ALA A 130 19.52 -22.29 2.30
CA ALA A 130 20.19 -22.45 3.59
C ALA A 130 19.48 -21.74 4.76
N ARG A 131 18.14 -21.67 4.71
CA ARG A 131 17.28 -21.06 5.74
C ARG A 131 16.47 -22.10 6.48
N HIS A 132 16.01 -21.73 7.68
CA HIS A 132 15.11 -22.59 8.44
C HIS A 132 13.73 -22.66 7.78
N HIS A 133 13.12 -23.85 7.72
CA HIS A 133 11.81 -24.07 7.10
C HIS A 133 10.71 -23.15 7.67
N SER A 134 10.71 -22.86 8.97
CA SER A 134 9.74 -21.93 9.57
C SER A 134 9.93 -20.48 9.10
N THR A 135 11.16 -20.08 8.79
CA THR A 135 11.45 -18.75 8.23
C THR A 135 10.86 -18.63 6.84
N VAL A 136 11.08 -19.65 5.99
CA VAL A 136 10.51 -19.70 4.64
C VAL A 136 8.99 -19.75 4.69
N ARG A 137 8.38 -20.56 5.57
CA ARG A 137 6.92 -20.60 5.71
C ARG A 137 6.33 -19.24 6.11
N ARG A 138 6.94 -18.55 7.07
CA ARG A 138 6.54 -17.19 7.47
C ARG A 138 6.72 -16.19 6.33
N GLU A 139 7.76 -16.35 5.52
CA GLU A 139 7.98 -15.49 4.36
C GLU A 139 6.92 -15.73 3.28
N ILE A 140 6.63 -16.99 2.96
CA ILE A 140 5.58 -17.36 2.00
C ILE A 140 4.26 -16.72 2.40
N ALA A 141 3.89 -16.78 3.68
CA ALA A 141 2.66 -16.17 4.18
C ALA A 141 2.59 -14.64 3.96
N LYS A 142 3.72 -13.92 4.01
CA LYS A 142 3.75 -12.46 3.75
C LYS A 142 3.55 -12.12 2.28
N GLY A 143 4.10 -12.94 1.39
CA GLY A 143 4.08 -12.70 -0.05
C GLY A 143 3.02 -13.50 -0.81
N LEU A 144 2.11 -14.19 -0.11
CA LEU A 144 1.10 -15.02 -0.76
C LEU A 144 0.03 -14.14 -1.42
N THR A 145 -0.21 -14.39 -2.71
CA THR A 145 -1.21 -13.69 -3.52
C THR A 145 -2.14 -14.70 -4.20
N SER A 146 -3.17 -14.20 -4.88
CA SER A 146 -4.02 -14.99 -5.81
C SER A 146 -3.20 -15.71 -6.91
N SER A 147 -2.01 -15.20 -7.20
CA SER A 147 -1.13 -15.67 -8.29
C SER A 147 0.03 -16.54 -7.78
N GLY A 148 0.00 -16.94 -6.50
CA GLY A 148 1.11 -17.60 -5.82
C GLY A 148 1.95 -16.64 -4.97
N TYR A 149 3.12 -17.08 -4.53
CA TYR A 149 4.04 -16.25 -3.76
C TYR A 149 4.75 -15.22 -4.65
N ARG A 150 4.79 -13.96 -4.20
CA ARG A 150 5.47 -12.85 -4.90
C ARG A 150 6.47 -12.16 -3.98
N ALA A 151 7.73 -12.13 -4.42
CA ALA A 151 8.85 -11.56 -3.66
C ALA A 151 8.68 -10.07 -3.38
N ARG A 152 8.17 -9.29 -4.34
CA ARG A 152 7.88 -7.86 -4.14
C ARG A 152 6.84 -7.63 -3.03
N VAL A 153 5.75 -8.41 -3.03
CA VAL A 153 4.72 -8.32 -1.97
C VAL A 153 5.31 -8.70 -0.61
N GLY A 154 6.09 -9.79 -0.56
CA GLY A 154 6.79 -10.19 0.66
C GLY A 154 7.75 -9.12 1.18
N GLN A 155 8.44 -8.41 0.29
CA GLN A 155 9.32 -7.28 0.62
C GLN A 155 8.53 -6.12 1.21
N ASP A 156 7.45 -5.68 0.54
CA ASP A 156 6.62 -4.57 0.99
C ASP A 156 6.05 -4.84 2.39
N VAL A 157 5.50 -6.04 2.61
CA VAL A 157 4.99 -6.47 3.92
C VAL A 157 6.10 -6.51 4.96
N ALA A 158 7.31 -6.98 4.60
CA ALA A 158 8.45 -6.99 5.50
C ALA A 158 8.90 -5.57 5.89
N GLU A 159 8.88 -4.62 4.95
CA GLU A 159 9.21 -3.21 5.20
C GLU A 159 8.18 -2.52 6.08
N VAL A 160 6.89 -2.70 5.79
CA VAL A 160 5.79 -2.18 6.62
C VAL A 160 5.90 -2.71 8.04
N ASN A 161 6.09 -4.02 8.22
CA ASN A 161 6.25 -4.63 9.54
C ASN A 161 7.51 -4.13 10.27
N ARG A 162 8.60 -3.85 9.54
CA ARG A 162 9.85 -3.33 10.12
C ARG A 162 9.65 -1.94 10.73
N ARG A 163 8.76 -1.12 10.17
CA ARG A 163 8.45 0.22 10.70
C ARG A 163 7.85 0.18 12.11
N ARG A 164 7.26 -0.96 12.52
CA ARG A 164 6.63 -1.19 13.85
C ARG A 164 5.88 0.05 14.39
N PRO A 165 4.92 0.62 13.65
CA PRO A 165 4.17 1.75 14.17
C PRO A 165 3.38 1.31 15.40
N LYS A 166 3.72 1.82 16.58
CA LYS A 166 2.91 1.65 17.78
C LYS A 166 1.87 2.77 17.79
N VAL A 167 0.59 2.40 17.67
CA VAL A 167 -0.50 3.34 17.93
C VAL A 167 -0.36 3.82 19.36
N ARG A 168 -0.24 5.13 19.56
CA ARG A 168 -0.03 5.71 20.88
C ARG A 168 -1.34 5.71 21.64
N LYS A 169 -1.27 5.64 22.98
CA LYS A 169 -2.46 5.51 23.84
C LYS A 169 -3.51 6.60 23.57
N LEU A 170 -3.09 7.87 23.45
CA LEU A 170 -4.00 8.99 23.15
C LEU A 170 -4.52 9.03 21.70
N GLU A 171 -3.88 8.32 20.77
CA GLU A 171 -4.39 8.18 19.39
C GLU A 171 -5.32 6.98 19.25
N GLY A 172 -5.09 5.92 20.03
CA GLY A 172 -5.88 4.69 20.00
C GLY A 172 -7.12 4.73 20.89
N ASP A 173 -7.14 5.58 21.90
CA ASP A 173 -8.24 5.68 22.87
C ASP A 173 -8.87 7.09 22.84
N PRO A 174 -10.03 7.25 22.18
CA PRO A 174 -10.71 8.55 22.08
C PRO A 174 -11.31 9.00 23.42
N VAL A 175 -11.62 8.10 24.34
CA VAL A 175 -12.24 8.43 25.63
C VAL A 175 -11.21 9.11 26.54
N VAL A 176 -10.02 8.51 26.62
CA VAL A 176 -8.89 9.09 27.35
C VAL A 176 -8.46 10.43 26.75
N LEU A 177 -8.44 10.51 25.41
CA LEU A 177 -8.15 11.77 24.74
C LEU A 177 -9.15 12.87 25.12
N ALA A 178 -10.44 12.57 25.18
CA ALA A 178 -11.47 13.55 25.53
C ALA A 178 -11.28 14.13 26.94
N GLU A 179 -10.96 13.28 27.93
CA GLU A 179 -10.70 13.73 29.31
C GLU A 179 -9.40 14.54 29.41
N VAL A 180 -8.35 14.15 28.68
CA VAL A 180 -7.12 14.96 28.59
C VAL A 180 -7.40 16.32 27.97
N LEU A 181 -8.15 16.38 26.87
CA LEU A 181 -8.53 17.65 26.21
C LEU A 181 -9.40 18.54 27.11
N LYS A 182 -10.32 17.94 27.87
CA LYS A 182 -11.14 18.63 28.88
C LYS A 182 -10.25 19.24 29.97
N GLY A 183 -9.30 18.49 30.50
CA GLY A 183 -8.32 18.99 31.47
C GLY A 183 -7.48 20.15 30.91
N LEU A 184 -7.02 20.03 29.66
CA LEU A 184 -6.24 21.07 28.99
C LEU A 184 -7.05 22.36 28.74
N ARG A 185 -8.33 22.24 28.36
CA ARG A 185 -9.26 23.38 28.22
C ARG A 185 -9.51 24.09 29.55
N SER A 186 -9.57 23.35 30.64
CA SER A 186 -9.65 23.88 32.01
C SER A 186 -8.30 24.38 32.57
N ARG A 187 -7.27 24.49 31.72
CA ARG A 187 -5.91 24.98 32.06
C ARG A 187 -5.15 24.15 33.10
N HIS A 188 -5.49 22.88 33.29
CA HIS A 188 -4.67 21.98 34.10
C HIS A 188 -3.33 21.68 33.42
N SER A 189 -2.27 21.49 34.21
CA SER A 189 -0.98 21.00 33.72
C SER A 189 -1.05 19.51 33.36
N PRO A 190 -0.19 18.99 32.48
CA PRO A 190 -0.12 17.55 32.17
C PRO A 190 0.01 16.63 33.40
N GLU A 191 0.75 17.05 34.42
CA GLU A 191 0.87 16.33 35.70
C GLU A 191 -0.44 16.30 36.48
N GLN A 192 -1.14 17.44 36.54
CA GLN A 192 -2.44 17.54 37.19
C GLN A 192 -3.49 16.68 36.49
N ILE A 193 -3.47 16.65 35.15
CA ILE A 193 -4.38 15.81 34.36
C ILE A 193 -4.11 14.33 34.62
N ALA A 194 -2.84 13.90 34.55
CA ALA A 194 -2.46 12.52 34.84
C ALA A 194 -2.82 12.08 36.27
N GLY A 195 -2.64 12.98 37.24
CA GLY A 195 -3.05 12.76 38.63
C GLY A 195 -4.56 12.61 38.79
N ARG A 196 -5.34 13.51 38.18
CA ARG A 196 -6.81 13.45 38.20
C ARG A 196 -7.36 12.19 37.55
N LEU A 197 -6.82 11.77 36.40
CA LEU A 197 -7.27 10.55 35.73
C LEU A 197 -7.18 9.31 36.64
N ARG A 198 -6.19 9.24 37.55
CA ARG A 198 -6.08 8.15 38.52
C ARG A 198 -7.09 8.23 39.66
N VAL A 199 -7.46 9.45 40.06
CA VAL A 199 -8.43 9.70 41.13
C VAL A 199 -9.86 9.51 40.63
N ASP A 200 -10.14 9.99 39.41
CA ASP A 200 -11.47 9.98 38.81
C ASP A 200 -11.83 8.58 38.26
N PHE A 201 -10.83 7.78 37.86
CA PHE A 201 -11.01 6.44 37.29
C PHE A 201 -10.17 5.37 38.02
N PRO A 202 -10.34 5.14 39.34
CA PRO A 202 -9.47 4.24 40.11
C PRO A 202 -9.60 2.76 39.71
N GLU A 203 -10.78 2.36 39.22
CA GLU A 203 -11.06 0.98 38.80
C GLU A 203 -10.80 0.71 37.31
N ASP A 204 -10.37 1.73 36.54
CA ASP A 204 -10.08 1.62 35.12
C ASP A 204 -8.65 2.07 34.79
N PRO A 205 -7.67 1.15 34.85
CA PRO A 205 -6.28 1.45 34.49
C PRO A 205 -6.08 1.81 33.00
N GLU A 206 -7.01 1.44 32.12
CA GLU A 206 -6.95 1.84 30.72
C GLU A 206 -7.15 3.35 30.58
N MET A 207 -7.86 3.99 31.52
CA MET A 207 -8.00 5.44 31.58
C MET A 207 -6.74 6.19 32.04
N TRP A 208 -5.74 5.51 32.60
CA TRP A 208 -4.56 6.16 33.18
C TRP A 208 -3.49 6.47 32.15
N VAL A 209 -3.02 7.73 32.13
CA VAL A 209 -1.96 8.18 31.23
C VAL A 209 -0.87 8.91 32.01
N SER A 210 0.39 8.71 31.65
CA SER A 210 1.50 9.47 32.24
C SER A 210 1.54 10.91 31.67
N HIS A 211 1.98 11.86 32.49
CA HIS A 211 2.17 13.24 32.03
C HIS A 211 3.17 13.33 30.87
N GLU A 212 4.17 12.46 30.81
CA GLU A 212 5.10 12.35 29.66
C GLU A 212 4.36 11.99 28.35
N THR A 213 3.35 11.12 28.40
CA THR A 213 2.54 10.79 27.22
C THR A 213 1.74 12.00 26.74
N ILE A 214 1.22 12.81 27.67
CA ILE A 214 0.51 14.06 27.37
C ILE A 214 1.50 15.08 26.77
N TYR A 215 2.71 15.20 27.31
CA TYR A 215 3.76 16.08 26.78
C TYR A 215 4.16 15.70 25.35
N GLN A 216 4.42 14.42 25.08
CA GLN A 216 4.76 13.94 23.75
C GLN A 216 3.66 14.24 22.72
N ALA A 217 2.39 14.13 23.14
CA ALA A 217 1.25 14.42 22.29
C ALA A 217 1.04 15.92 22.03
N LEU A 218 1.43 16.79 22.98
CA LEU A 218 1.34 18.24 22.83
C LEU A 218 2.48 18.82 21.97
N TYR A 219 3.72 18.42 22.22
CA TYR A 219 4.89 19.14 21.70
C TYR A 219 5.64 18.42 20.59
N VAL A 220 5.68 17.09 20.62
CA VAL A 220 6.52 16.33 19.68
C VAL A 220 5.71 16.00 18.43
N GLN A 221 4.43 15.66 18.56
CA GLN A 221 3.57 15.23 17.44
C GLN A 221 2.12 15.66 17.62
N PRO A 222 1.82 16.97 17.64
CA PRO A 222 0.44 17.45 17.70
C PRO A 222 -0.34 16.95 16.48
N ARG A 223 -1.45 16.23 16.70
CA ARG A 223 -2.37 15.75 15.66
C ARG A 223 -3.83 15.99 16.07
N GLY A 224 -4.72 16.13 15.08
CA GLY A 224 -6.16 16.28 15.32
C GLY A 224 -6.51 17.45 16.23
N GLU A 225 -7.35 17.21 17.24
CA GLU A 225 -7.79 18.25 18.19
C GLU A 225 -6.65 18.79 19.07
N LEU A 226 -5.64 17.99 19.38
CA LEU A 226 -4.46 18.45 20.11
C LEU A 226 -3.67 19.47 19.29
N ALA A 227 -3.54 19.26 17.97
CA ALA A 227 -2.91 20.25 17.09
C ALA A 227 -3.69 21.56 17.02
N ARG A 228 -5.03 21.49 17.02
CA ARG A 228 -5.89 22.68 17.09
C ARG A 228 -5.68 23.42 18.40
N LEU A 229 -5.72 22.72 19.55
CA LEU A 229 -5.51 23.33 20.86
C LEU A 229 -4.12 23.94 21.02
N VAL A 230 -3.06 23.27 20.56
CA VAL A 230 -1.70 23.80 20.58
C VAL A 230 -1.61 25.07 19.74
N ARG A 231 -2.19 25.07 18.53
CA ARG A 231 -2.23 26.26 17.66
C ARG A 231 -3.00 27.42 18.31
N THR A 232 -4.20 27.16 18.84
CA THR A 232 -5.03 28.19 19.51
C THR A 232 -4.35 28.74 20.76
N ARG A 233 -3.55 27.94 21.47
CA ARG A 233 -2.86 28.37 22.70
C ARG A 233 -1.50 29.04 22.43
N CYS A 234 -0.88 28.75 21.30
CA CYS A 234 0.35 29.38 20.81
C CYS A 234 0.09 30.54 19.84
N GLU A 235 -1.08 31.19 19.90
CA GLU A 235 -1.25 32.51 19.28
C GLU A 235 -0.15 33.46 19.83
N PRO A 236 0.64 34.13 18.96
CA PRO A 236 1.93 34.77 19.30
C PRO A 236 1.79 36.10 20.07
N GLY A 237 1.00 36.13 21.15
CA GLY A 237 0.85 37.28 22.04
C GLY A 237 1.14 36.99 23.52
N ALA A 238 1.08 35.73 23.97
CA ALA A 238 1.13 35.42 25.41
C ALA A 238 2.53 35.07 25.95
N LEU A 239 3.54 34.86 25.11
CA LEU A 239 4.89 34.44 25.52
C LEU A 239 5.90 35.59 25.63
N ALA A 240 5.49 36.85 25.46
CA ALA A 240 6.35 38.03 25.51
C ALA A 240 6.35 38.76 26.87
N GLU A 241 5.37 38.52 27.76
CA GLU A 241 5.20 39.34 28.98
C GLU A 241 5.88 38.80 30.25
N ARG A 242 6.67 37.71 30.18
CA ARG A 242 7.36 37.17 31.37
C ARG A 242 8.84 37.53 31.48
N ARG A 243 9.36 38.45 30.65
CA ARG A 243 10.78 38.89 30.69
C ARG A 243 11.01 40.36 31.09
N ARG A 244 10.00 41.08 31.61
CA ARG A 244 10.17 42.45 32.14
C ARG A 244 9.51 42.62 33.50
N ALA A 245 10.01 41.91 34.51
CA ALA A 245 9.72 42.22 35.91
C ALA A 245 10.86 41.68 36.80
N ALA A 246 12.04 42.26 36.67
CA ALA A 246 13.12 42.11 37.65
C ALA A 246 14.10 43.28 37.49
N THR A 247 13.78 44.42 38.09
CA THR A 247 14.77 45.43 38.47
C THR A 247 14.37 45.88 39.88
N PRO A 248 15.12 45.49 40.93
CA PRO A 248 14.79 45.90 42.29
C PRO A 248 15.23 47.35 42.51
N PRO A 249 14.48 48.16 43.29
CA PRO A 249 14.97 49.45 43.74
C PRO A 249 15.95 49.28 44.91
N VAL A 250 16.87 50.26 45.01
CA VAL A 250 17.93 50.43 46.03
C VAL A 250 17.34 50.67 47.41
#